data_AF-A0A9E6CAJ2-F1
#
_entry.id   AF-A0A9E6CAJ2-F1
#
_cell.length_a   1.000
_cell.length_b   1.000
_cell.length_c   1.000
_cell.angle_alpha   90.00
_cell.angle_beta   90.00
_cell.angle_gamma   90.00
#
_symmetry.space_group_name_H-M   'P 1'
#
loop_
_entity.id
_entity.type
_entity.pdbx_description
1 polymer ?
#
loop_
_entity_poly.entity_id
_entity_poly.type
_entity_poly.pdbx_seq_one_letter_code
_entity_poly.pdbx_strand_id
1 'polypeptide(L)'
;MRNKLFLLGWMIGLIGPLRGQVIKVVNYENKAPVPEVAVYQPQKGIILHTNDKGEVDITIFHQKDTLYFEHPDFEPLRLTKQQ
;
A
#
# COMPACT_ATOMS: atom_id res chain seq x y z
N MET A 1 4.30 -45.65 -9.76
CA MET A 1 5.01 -44.41 -9.39
C MET A 1 4.96 -43.29 -10.45
N ARG A 2 4.47 -43.54 -11.68
CA ARG A 2 4.43 -42.56 -12.78
C ARG A 2 3.46 -41.38 -12.60
N ASN A 3 2.46 -41.50 -11.72
CA ASN A 3 1.42 -40.48 -11.53
C ASN A 3 1.72 -39.49 -10.38
N LYS A 4 2.72 -39.77 -9.53
CA LYS A 4 3.06 -38.91 -8.39
C LYS A 4 3.87 -37.67 -8.79
N LEU A 5 4.64 -37.74 -9.90
CA LEU A 5 5.35 -36.57 -10.44
C LEU A 5 4.40 -35.52 -11.05
N PHE A 6 3.24 -35.94 -11.57
CA PHE A 6 2.28 -35.04 -12.21
C PHE A 6 1.60 -34.10 -11.20
N LEU A 7 1.33 -34.59 -9.98
CA LEU A 7 0.76 -33.79 -8.89
C LEU A 7 1.72 -32.71 -8.38
N LEU A 8 3.04 -32.99 -8.39
CA LEU A 8 4.05 -32.03 -7.90
C LEU A 8 4.19 -30.83 -8.86
N GLY A 9 4.11 -31.08 -10.18
CA GLY A 9 4.17 -30.01 -11.19
C GLY A 9 2.94 -29.10 -11.19
N TRP A 10 1.76 -29.63 -10.85
CA TRP A 10 0.53 -28.85 -10.78
C TRP A 10 0.50 -27.90 -9.58
N MET A 11 1.10 -28.30 -8.47
CA MET A 11 1.12 -27.52 -7.23
C MET A 11 2.03 -26.28 -7.31
N ILE A 12 3.08 -26.31 -8.15
CA ILE A 12 4.02 -25.20 -8.34
C ILE A 12 3.42 -24.11 -9.25
N GLY A 13 2.46 -24.46 -10.12
CA GLY A 13 1.83 -23.53 -11.06
C GLY A 13 0.82 -22.54 -10.45
N LEU A 14 0.49 -22.67 -9.15
CA LEU A 14 -0.52 -21.85 -8.47
C LEU A 14 0.05 -20.62 -7.73
N ILE A 15 1.35 -20.37 -7.79
CA ILE A 15 1.96 -19.22 -7.13
C ILE A 15 1.77 -17.98 -8.02
N GLY A 16 0.65 -17.29 -7.84
CA GLY A 16 0.40 -16.00 -8.47
C GLY A 16 1.38 -14.92 -7.97
N PRO A 17 1.67 -13.87 -8.77
CA PRO A 17 2.54 -12.78 -8.32
C PRO A 17 1.89 -12.02 -7.17
N LEU A 18 2.53 -12.02 -6.00
CA LEU A 18 2.19 -11.12 -4.90
C LEU A 18 2.51 -9.69 -5.34
N ARG A 19 1.46 -8.88 -5.52
CA ARG A 19 1.59 -7.47 -5.87
C ARG A 19 1.32 -6.62 -4.64
N GLY A 20 2.37 -5.98 -4.14
CA GLY A 20 2.27 -4.92 -3.13
C GLY A 20 2.33 -3.54 -3.77
N GLN A 21 1.85 -2.52 -3.06
CA GLN A 21 1.96 -1.12 -3.46
C GLN A 21 2.38 -0.26 -2.27
N VAL A 22 3.57 0.32 -2.37
CA VAL A 22 4.12 1.28 -1.41
C VAL A 22 4.08 2.66 -2.04
N ILE A 23 3.70 3.66 -1.25
CA ILE A 23 3.80 5.07 -1.64
C ILE A 23 4.76 5.80 -0.69
N LYS A 24 5.29 6.93 -1.17
CA LYS A 24 6.15 7.81 -0.39
C LYS A 24 5.52 9.19 -0.27
N VAL A 25 5.34 9.66 0.96
CA VAL A 25 4.88 11.01 1.27
C VAL A 25 6.09 11.90 1.49
N VAL A 26 6.10 13.04 0.81
CA VAL A 26 7.20 14.01 0.86
C VAL A 26 6.66 15.41 1.07
N ASN A 27 7.44 16.25 1.74
CA ASN A 27 7.18 17.68 1.81
C ASN A 27 7.36 18.29 0.42
N TYR A 28 6.38 19.10 -0.01
CA TYR A 28 6.36 19.68 -1.35
C TYR A 28 7.57 20.59 -1.64
N GLU A 29 8.01 21.37 -0.66
CA GLU A 29 9.05 22.41 -0.82
C GLU A 29 10.45 21.80 -0.98
N ASN A 30 10.81 20.88 -0.09
CA ASN A 30 12.18 20.37 0.01
C ASN A 30 12.32 18.89 -0.39
N LYS A 31 11.21 18.21 -0.73
CA LYS A 31 11.14 16.79 -1.07
C LYS A 31 11.63 15.84 0.03
N ALA A 32 11.79 16.34 1.26
CA ALA A 32 12.13 15.52 2.41
C ALA A 32 10.99 14.54 2.71
N PRO A 33 11.30 13.30 3.14
CA PRO A 33 10.28 12.36 3.57
C PRO A 33 9.52 12.89 4.79
N VAL A 34 8.22 12.63 4.85
CA VAL A 34 7.39 13.00 6.00
C VAL A 34 6.97 11.72 6.75
N PRO A 35 7.52 11.46 7.95
CA PRO A 35 7.11 10.34 8.78
C PRO A 35 5.75 10.61 9.44
N GLU A 36 5.13 9.55 9.99
CA GLU A 36 3.92 9.63 10.81
C GLU A 36 2.71 10.31 10.13
N VAL A 37 2.65 10.28 8.81
CA VAL A 37 1.47 10.72 8.05
C VAL A 37 0.41 9.63 8.15
N ALA A 38 -0.73 9.96 8.73
CA ALA A 38 -1.88 9.07 8.77
C ALA A 38 -2.47 8.93 7.37
N VAL A 39 -2.48 7.71 6.84
CA VAL A 39 -3.09 7.34 5.56
C VAL A 39 -4.26 6.42 5.82
N TYR A 40 -5.47 6.90 5.54
CA TYR A 40 -6.67 6.20 5.97
C TYR A 40 -7.84 6.32 4.99
N GLN A 41 -8.80 5.42 5.15
CA GLN A 41 -10.11 5.50 4.50
C GLN A 41 -11.22 5.41 5.57
N PRO A 42 -11.98 6.48 5.82
CA PRO A 42 -12.97 6.54 6.90
C PRO A 42 -13.98 5.38 6.90
N GLN A 43 -14.47 5.01 5.72
CA GLN A 43 -15.52 3.98 5.58
C GLN A 43 -15.03 2.56 5.88
N LYS A 44 -13.71 2.29 5.81
CA LYS A 44 -13.13 0.98 6.12
C LYS A 44 -12.56 0.88 7.53
N GLY A 45 -12.40 2.00 8.25
CA GLY A 45 -11.80 2.01 9.58
C GLY A 45 -10.33 1.58 9.61
N ILE A 46 -9.63 1.65 8.46
CA ILE A 46 -8.21 1.32 8.34
C ILE A 46 -7.41 2.62 8.36
N ILE A 47 -6.42 2.68 9.25
CA ILE A 47 -5.47 3.79 9.39
C ILE A 47 -4.06 3.19 9.38
N LEU A 48 -3.19 3.70 8.52
CA LEU A 48 -1.78 3.35 8.41
C LEU A 48 -0.93 4.60 8.61
N HIS A 49 0.34 4.44 8.95
CA HIS A 49 1.28 5.54 9.18
C HIS A 49 2.51 5.39 8.29
N THR A 50 3.05 6.51 7.79
CA THR A 50 4.36 6.49 7.11
C THR A 50 5.50 6.28 8.10
N ASN A 51 6.52 5.53 7.70
CA ASN A 51 7.73 5.32 8.49
C ASN A 51 8.71 6.51 8.38
N ASP A 52 9.89 6.40 9.00
CA ASP A 52 10.98 7.41 8.94
C ASP A 52 11.44 7.78 7.52
N LYS A 53 11.19 6.91 6.53
CA LYS A 53 11.49 7.15 5.11
C LYS A 53 10.32 7.81 4.37
N GLY A 54 9.23 8.12 5.06
CA GLY A 54 7.97 8.63 4.51
C GLY A 54 7.19 7.56 3.73
N GLU A 55 7.48 6.28 3.92
CA GLU A 55 6.88 5.18 3.14
C GLU A 55 5.75 4.50 3.89
N VAL A 56 4.70 4.11 3.16
CA VAL A 56 3.59 3.31 3.69
C VAL A 56 3.07 2.33 2.64
N ASP A 57 2.78 1.10 3.07
CA ASP A 57 2.18 0.06 2.24
C ASP A 57 0.66 0.26 2.16
N ILE A 58 0.14 0.59 0.98
CA ILE A 58 -1.28 0.82 0.72
C ILE A 58 -1.94 -0.35 -0.03
N THR A 59 -1.35 -1.54 0.03
CA THR A 59 -1.86 -2.75 -0.64
C THR A 59 -3.26 -3.13 -0.16
N ILE A 60 -3.55 -2.90 1.12
CA ILE A 60 -4.85 -3.22 1.74
C ILE A 60 -6.02 -2.39 1.16
N PHE A 61 -5.73 -1.24 0.55
CA PHE A 61 -6.75 -0.40 -0.05
C PHE A 61 -7.09 -0.85 -1.48
N HIS A 62 -8.37 -0.84 -1.82
CA HIS A 62 -8.87 -1.22 -3.13
C HIS A 62 -8.60 -0.11 -4.15
N GLN A 63 -8.59 -0.51 -5.42
CA GLN A 63 -8.65 0.46 -6.52
C GLN A 63 -9.88 1.36 -6.34
N LYS A 64 -9.74 2.66 -6.64
CA LYS A 64 -10.78 3.69 -6.49
C LYS A 64 -11.13 4.09 -5.06
N ASP A 65 -10.48 3.53 -4.04
CA ASP A 65 -10.58 4.10 -2.69
C ASP A 65 -10.00 5.52 -2.69
N THR A 66 -10.71 6.45 -2.05
CA THR A 66 -10.17 7.76 -1.70
C THR A 66 -9.44 7.63 -0.38
N LEU A 67 -8.13 7.87 -0.42
CA LEU A 67 -7.24 7.89 0.73
C LEU A 67 -7.07 9.32 1.23
N TYR A 68 -7.10 9.45 2.55
CA TYR A 68 -6.94 10.69 3.29
C TYR A 68 -5.55 10.67 3.91
N PHE A 69 -4.83 11.78 3.77
CA PHE A 69 -3.47 11.98 4.25
C PHE A 69 -3.49 13.14 5.23
N GLU A 70 -3.12 12.87 6.49
CA GLU A 70 -3.16 13.86 7.56
C GLU A 70 -1.88 13.83 8.40
N HIS A 71 -1.39 15.02 8.74
CA HIS A 71 -0.25 15.23 9.62
C HIS A 71 -0.41 16.61 10.28
N PRO A 72 -0.06 16.79 11.58
CA PRO A 72 -0.29 18.06 12.29
C PRO A 72 0.33 19.30 11.63
N ASP A 73 1.50 19.12 11.01
CA ASP A 73 2.28 20.22 10.41
C ASP A 73 1.97 20.49 8.93
N PHE A 74 1.04 19.75 8.31
CA PHE A 74 0.75 19.86 6.88
C PHE A 74 -0.75 19.98 6.60
N GLU A 75 -1.06 20.64 5.48
CA GLU A 75 -2.43 20.69 4.97
C GLU A 75 -2.92 19.27 4.61
N PRO A 76 -4.20 18.95 4.90
CA PRO A 76 -4.76 17.65 4.59
C PRO A 76 -4.85 17.44 3.07
N LEU A 77 -4.55 16.21 2.64
CA LEU A 77 -4.59 15.83 1.23
C LEU A 77 -5.53 14.62 1.03
N ARG A 78 -6.25 14.61 -0.09
CA ARG A 78 -7.14 13.50 -0.46
C ARG A 78 -6.85 13.08 -1.89
N LEU A 79 -6.56 11.80 -2.09
CA LEU A 79 -6.24 11.24 -3.40
C LEU A 79 -7.01 9.94 -3.63
N THR A 80 -7.51 9.76 -4.85
CA THR A 80 -8.11 8.49 -5.25
C THR A 80 -7.06 7.59 -5.85
N LYS A 81 -6.95 6.35 -5.34
CA LYS A 81 -6.02 5.35 -5.84
C LYS A 81 -6.37 4.99 -7.29
N GLN A 82 -5.48 5.34 -8.22
CA GLN A 82 -5.52 4.92 -9.62
C GLN A 82 -4.36 3.93 -9.87
N GLN A 83 -4.66 2.78 -10.47
CA GLN A 83 -3.67 1.83 -10.98
C GLN A 83 -3.58 1.97 -12.50
#